data_AF-A0A0M0G0Y9-F1
#
_entry.id   AF-A0A0M0G0Y9-F1
#
_cell.length_a   1.000
_cell.length_b   1.000
_cell.length_c   1.000
_cell.angle_alpha   90.00
_cell.angle_beta   90.00
_cell.angle_gamma   90.00
#
_symmetry.space_group_name_H-M   'P 1'
#
loop_
_entity.id
_entity.type
_entity.pdbx_description
1 polymer ?
#
loop_
_entity_poly.entity_id
_entity_poly.type
_entity_poly.pdbx_seq_one_letter_code
_entity_poly.pdbx_strand_id
1 'polypeptide(L)'
;MKLADRPAAMKDSLTASHLDKESRTDDGFYLYSSKKNGYSMLFPEEYAIEGLTFQEKKGFESWNMSPEENKEKALQRSIKILYSDSDSIVEAFFERYSFEGKYETFNTNDSSGYEIYIGYVHNDFDENAKLIMRDPAKYGPSLVVCMIKNSDTSETLKIHSLTVCPEKSSCEKVSLQSEKEFMLRMAESIKFKE
;
A
#
# COMPACT_ATOMS: atom_id res chain seq x y z
N MET A 1 10.38 -26.23 8.76
CA MET A 1 9.38 -25.41 9.47
C MET A 1 8.02 -26.09 9.36
N LYS A 2 7.30 -26.29 10.48
CA LYS A 2 5.94 -26.86 10.44
C LYS A 2 5.00 -25.87 9.75
N LEU A 3 3.90 -26.35 9.17
CA LEU A 3 2.95 -25.49 8.44
C LEU A 3 2.37 -24.37 9.33
N ALA A 4 2.20 -24.63 10.62
CA ALA A 4 1.67 -23.68 11.60
C ALA A 4 2.59 -22.46 11.80
N ASP A 5 3.91 -22.64 11.70
CA ASP A 5 4.92 -21.61 11.96
C ASP A 5 5.27 -20.80 10.70
N ARG A 6 4.58 -21.03 9.58
CA ARG A 6 4.79 -20.25 8.34
C ARG A 6 4.13 -18.88 8.43
N PRO A 7 4.80 -17.81 7.96
CA PRO A 7 4.14 -16.53 7.76
C PRO A 7 2.89 -16.67 6.89
N ALA A 8 1.90 -15.81 7.11
CA ALA A 8 0.64 -15.83 6.36
C ALA A 8 0.90 -15.76 4.83
N ALA A 9 1.84 -14.91 4.43
CA ALA A 9 2.23 -14.72 3.04
C ALA A 9 2.75 -15.99 2.35
N MET A 10 3.17 -17.00 3.12
CA MET A 10 3.72 -18.27 2.64
C MET A 10 2.77 -19.46 2.80
N LYS A 11 1.58 -19.26 3.38
CA LYS A 11 0.59 -20.32 3.60
C LYS A 11 -0.35 -20.49 2.41
N ASP A 12 -0.69 -19.42 1.71
CA ASP A 12 -1.51 -19.50 0.49
C ASP A 12 -0.65 -19.47 -0.80
N SER A 13 -1.12 -20.18 -1.83
CA SER A 13 -0.36 -20.34 -3.08
C SER A 13 -0.37 -19.09 -3.96
N LEU A 14 -1.39 -18.23 -3.86
CA LEU A 14 -1.49 -17.01 -4.66
C LEU A 14 -0.43 -16.01 -4.21
N THR A 15 -0.38 -15.67 -2.93
CA THR A 15 0.63 -14.74 -2.37
C THR A 15 2.02 -15.30 -2.60
N ALA A 16 2.27 -16.54 -2.18
CA ALA A 16 3.58 -17.17 -2.31
C ALA A 16 4.08 -17.28 -3.76
N SER A 17 3.18 -17.26 -4.77
CA SER A 17 3.57 -17.27 -6.19
C SER A 17 4.11 -15.93 -6.71
N HIS A 18 4.00 -14.85 -5.94
CA HIS A 18 4.52 -13.52 -6.27
C HIS A 18 5.73 -13.12 -5.42
N LEU A 19 6.08 -13.94 -4.42
CA LEU A 19 7.16 -13.65 -3.48
C LEU A 19 8.42 -14.42 -3.83
N ASP A 20 9.57 -13.75 -3.73
CA ASP A 20 10.86 -14.41 -3.65
C ASP A 20 11.04 -14.98 -2.23
N LYS A 21 11.04 -16.31 -2.10
CA LYS A 21 11.06 -17.01 -0.81
C LYS A 21 12.40 -16.87 -0.08
N GLU A 22 13.47 -16.58 -0.79
CA GLU A 22 14.81 -16.41 -0.22
C GLU A 22 15.08 -14.95 0.17
N SER A 23 14.20 -14.02 -0.20
CA SER A 23 14.35 -12.58 0.03
C SER A 23 13.83 -12.09 1.40
N ARG A 24 13.52 -13.01 2.32
CA ARG A 24 12.97 -12.64 3.63
C ARG A 24 13.91 -11.68 4.35
N THR A 25 13.40 -10.51 4.73
CA THR A 25 14.14 -9.54 5.54
C THR A 25 14.04 -9.87 7.02
N ASP A 26 14.98 -9.37 7.83
CA ASP A 26 14.97 -9.57 9.28
C ASP A 26 13.74 -8.95 9.97
N ASP A 27 13.14 -7.93 9.34
CA ASP A 27 11.94 -7.24 9.82
C ASP A 27 10.63 -7.83 9.25
N GLY A 28 10.66 -9.00 8.61
CA GLY A 28 9.45 -9.75 8.25
C GLY A 28 8.78 -9.32 6.95
N PHE A 29 9.57 -8.99 5.92
CA PHE A 29 9.07 -8.72 4.58
C PHE A 29 9.66 -9.69 3.56
N TYR A 30 8.96 -9.87 2.44
CA TYR A 30 9.43 -10.58 1.27
C TYR A 30 9.38 -9.67 0.04
N LEU A 31 10.28 -9.85 -0.91
CA LEU A 31 10.21 -9.18 -2.19
C LEU A 31 9.03 -9.73 -3.00
N TYR A 32 8.04 -8.89 -3.22
CA TYR A 32 6.95 -9.09 -4.17
C TYR A 32 7.37 -8.61 -5.55
N SER A 33 7.10 -9.43 -6.56
CA SER A 33 7.25 -9.07 -7.96
C SER A 33 5.90 -9.12 -8.64
N SER A 34 5.51 -7.99 -9.23
CA SER A 34 4.45 -8.00 -10.22
C SER A 34 4.88 -8.87 -11.43
N LYS A 35 3.93 -9.64 -11.95
CA LYS A 35 4.08 -10.48 -13.14
C LYS A 35 3.66 -9.75 -14.41
N LYS A 36 2.80 -8.74 -14.32
CA LYS A 36 2.31 -7.97 -15.50
C LYS A 36 2.76 -6.53 -15.56
N ASN A 37 3.32 -6.01 -14.48
CA ASN A 37 3.82 -4.66 -14.36
C ASN A 37 5.31 -4.73 -14.00
N GLY A 38 6.11 -3.86 -14.60
CA GLY A 38 7.56 -3.85 -14.45
C GLY A 38 8.00 -3.28 -13.10
N TYR A 39 7.51 -3.82 -11.98
CA TYR A 39 7.95 -3.38 -10.67
C TYR A 39 8.05 -4.52 -9.65
N SER A 40 8.81 -4.27 -8.60
CA SER A 40 8.86 -5.07 -7.38
C SER A 40 8.80 -4.17 -6.17
N MET A 41 8.34 -4.68 -5.03
CA MET A 41 8.33 -3.98 -3.74
C MET A 41 8.35 -5.00 -2.60
N LEU A 42 8.62 -4.57 -1.37
CA LEU A 42 8.46 -5.40 -0.18
C LEU A 42 6.98 -5.63 0.13
N PHE A 43 6.67 -6.86 0.53
CA PHE A 43 5.36 -7.31 0.96
C PHE A 43 5.47 -7.90 2.38
N PRO A 44 4.59 -7.47 3.30
CA PRO A 44 4.63 -7.87 4.70
C PRO A 44 4.25 -9.34 4.90
N GLU A 45 5.04 -10.09 5.68
CA GLU A 45 4.87 -11.54 5.82
C GLU A 45 3.62 -11.97 6.60
N GLU A 46 3.09 -11.06 7.41
CA GLU A 46 1.93 -11.27 8.26
C GLU A 46 0.60 -11.21 7.50
N TYR A 47 0.59 -10.80 6.24
CA TYR A 47 -0.61 -10.73 5.40
C TYR A 47 -0.62 -11.80 4.31
N ALA A 48 -1.83 -12.18 3.89
CA ALA A 48 -2.07 -12.96 2.68
C ALA A 48 -3.02 -12.18 1.75
N ILE A 49 -2.78 -12.28 0.43
CA ILE A 49 -3.64 -11.72 -0.61
C ILE A 49 -4.94 -12.51 -0.69
N GLU A 50 -6.06 -11.81 -0.67
CA GLU A 50 -7.38 -12.41 -0.84
C GLU A 50 -7.69 -12.67 -2.31
N GLY A 51 -7.69 -13.95 -2.72
CA GLY A 51 -7.75 -14.32 -4.14
C GLY A 51 -8.95 -13.82 -4.93
N LEU A 52 -10.11 -13.60 -4.31
CA LEU A 52 -11.29 -13.04 -4.98
C LEU A 52 -11.14 -11.55 -5.34
N THR A 53 -10.20 -10.87 -4.69
CA THR A 53 -9.98 -9.43 -4.84
C THR A 53 -8.76 -9.12 -5.68
N PHE A 54 -7.89 -10.12 -5.89
CA PHE A 54 -6.67 -9.99 -6.67
C PHE A 54 -7.00 -9.76 -8.14
N GLN A 55 -6.59 -8.60 -8.63
CA GLN A 55 -6.62 -8.26 -10.04
C GLN A 55 -5.23 -7.80 -10.43
N GLU A 56 -4.73 -8.37 -11.52
CA GLU A 56 -3.46 -7.99 -12.11
C GLU A 56 -3.64 -7.82 -13.61
N LYS A 57 -3.48 -6.57 -14.07
CA LYS A 57 -3.61 -6.14 -15.46
C LYS A 57 -2.44 -5.20 -15.78
N LYS A 58 -2.17 -4.99 -17.08
CA LYS A 58 -1.17 -3.99 -17.48
C LYS A 58 -1.61 -2.60 -16.99
N GLY A 59 -0.72 -1.90 -16.28
CA GLY A 59 -0.95 -0.58 -15.68
C GLY A 59 -1.76 -0.57 -14.38
N PHE A 60 -2.24 -1.73 -13.90
CA PHE A 60 -3.18 -1.77 -12.77
C PHE A 60 -3.07 -3.07 -11.97
N GLU A 61 -2.96 -2.95 -10.66
CA GLU A 61 -3.15 -4.05 -9.73
C GLU A 61 -4.04 -3.66 -8.56
N SER A 62 -4.76 -4.62 -8.01
CA SER A 62 -5.48 -4.44 -6.76
C SER A 62 -5.58 -5.73 -5.99
N TRP A 63 -5.52 -5.64 -4.67
CA TRP A 63 -5.81 -6.75 -3.78
C TRP A 63 -6.24 -6.26 -2.41
N ASN A 64 -7.08 -7.05 -1.77
CA ASN A 64 -7.23 -7.00 -0.33
C ASN A 64 -6.21 -7.94 0.30
N MET A 65 -5.74 -7.57 1.48
CA MET A 65 -4.89 -8.40 2.29
C MET A 65 -5.36 -8.38 3.74
N SER A 66 -5.30 -9.55 4.37
CA SER A 66 -5.68 -9.74 5.77
C SER A 66 -4.67 -10.66 6.44
N PRO A 67 -4.40 -10.47 7.74
CA PRO A 67 -3.61 -11.44 8.47
C PRO A 67 -4.45 -12.71 8.66
N GLU A 68 -3.80 -13.86 8.52
CA GLU A 68 -4.49 -15.15 8.54
C GLU A 68 -5.05 -15.47 9.92
N GLU A 69 -4.36 -15.06 10.98
CA GLU A 69 -4.79 -15.19 12.37
C GLU A 69 -5.73 -14.02 12.73
N ASN A 70 -7.05 -14.24 12.64
CA ASN A 70 -8.15 -13.29 12.93
C ASN A 70 -8.60 -12.35 11.78
N LYS A 71 -8.92 -12.90 10.62
CA LYS A 71 -9.57 -12.13 9.52
C LYS A 71 -10.76 -11.25 9.95
N GLU A 72 -11.53 -11.68 10.94
CA GLU A 72 -12.71 -10.95 11.45
C GLU A 72 -12.41 -9.87 12.51
N LYS A 73 -11.20 -9.83 13.08
CA LYS A 73 -10.84 -8.87 14.14
C LYS A 73 -9.61 -8.04 13.84
N ALA A 74 -8.86 -8.42 12.80
CA ALA A 74 -7.65 -7.75 12.42
C ALA A 74 -7.90 -6.68 11.36
N LEU A 75 -6.97 -5.73 11.30
CA LEU A 75 -6.99 -4.66 10.32
C LEU A 75 -6.79 -5.26 8.93
N GLN A 76 -7.75 -5.02 8.03
CA GLN A 76 -7.64 -5.41 6.64
C GLN A 76 -7.16 -4.21 5.83
N ARG A 77 -6.44 -4.46 4.73
CA ARG A 77 -6.04 -3.41 3.80
C ARG A 77 -6.49 -3.75 2.39
N SER A 78 -7.01 -2.75 1.69
CA SER A 78 -7.21 -2.80 0.25
C SER A 78 -6.12 -1.96 -0.41
N ILE A 79 -5.24 -2.62 -1.15
CA ILE A 79 -4.18 -1.99 -1.92
C ILE A 79 -4.63 -1.91 -3.37
N LYS A 80 -4.48 -0.73 -3.95
CA LYS A 80 -4.60 -0.51 -5.39
C LYS A 80 -3.35 0.18 -5.88
N ILE A 81 -2.76 -0.37 -6.93
CA ILE A 81 -1.55 0.12 -7.56
C ILE A 81 -1.87 0.51 -9.00
N LEU A 82 -1.48 1.72 -9.36
CA LEU A 82 -1.55 2.23 -10.72
C LEU A 82 -0.14 2.48 -11.22
N TYR A 83 0.19 1.84 -12.33
CA TYR A 83 1.49 1.97 -12.98
C TYR A 83 1.33 2.73 -14.29
N SER A 84 2.17 3.73 -14.50
CA SER A 84 2.16 4.57 -15.70
C SER A 84 3.58 4.86 -16.15
N ASP A 85 3.79 4.89 -17.46
CA ASP A 85 5.02 5.33 -18.15
C ASP A 85 4.95 6.82 -18.54
N SER A 86 4.01 7.55 -17.95
CA SER A 86 3.72 8.94 -18.24
C SER A 86 3.88 9.81 -17.01
N ASP A 87 4.39 11.02 -17.22
CA ASP A 87 4.50 12.00 -16.17
C ASP A 87 3.15 12.28 -15.50
N SER A 88 3.16 12.20 -14.17
CA SER A 88 2.01 12.57 -13.35
C SER A 88 2.27 13.90 -12.65
N ILE A 89 1.28 14.78 -12.71
CA ILE A 89 1.29 16.03 -11.94
C ILE A 89 0.99 15.68 -10.49
N VAL A 90 1.97 15.92 -9.61
CA VAL A 90 1.94 15.55 -8.19
C VAL A 90 0.80 16.28 -7.50
N GLU A 91 0.69 17.59 -7.70
CA GLU A 91 -0.29 18.47 -7.07
C GLU A 91 -1.71 18.04 -7.41
N ALA A 92 -2.01 17.80 -8.69
CA ALA A 92 -3.32 17.37 -9.15
C ALA A 92 -3.75 16.01 -8.57
N PHE A 93 -2.79 15.12 -8.29
CA PHE A 93 -3.08 13.85 -7.63
C PHE A 93 -3.45 14.06 -6.16
N PHE A 94 -2.67 14.84 -5.42
CA PHE A 94 -2.93 15.04 -4.00
C PHE A 94 -4.13 15.94 -3.73
N GLU A 95 -4.39 16.97 -4.54
CA GLU A 95 -5.63 17.77 -4.49
C GLU A 95 -6.89 16.90 -4.54
N ARG A 96 -6.82 15.79 -5.29
CA ARG A 96 -7.95 14.87 -5.45
C ARG A 96 -8.08 13.84 -4.32
N TYR A 97 -6.97 13.39 -3.76
CA TYR A 97 -6.94 12.16 -2.93
C TYR A 97 -6.44 12.35 -1.50
N SER A 98 -5.95 13.54 -1.13
CA SER A 98 -5.43 13.82 0.21
C SER A 98 -6.18 14.95 0.90
N PHE A 99 -6.07 15.00 2.23
CA PHE A 99 -6.71 16.02 3.03
C PHE A 99 -6.16 17.42 2.68
N GLU A 100 -7.03 18.28 2.15
CA GLU A 100 -6.69 19.64 1.69
C GLU A 100 -5.55 19.69 0.65
N GLY A 101 -5.33 18.61 -0.10
CA GLY A 101 -4.23 18.52 -1.06
C GLY A 101 -2.84 18.38 -0.44
N LYS A 102 -2.74 18.17 0.88
CA LYS A 102 -1.46 18.11 1.61
C LYS A 102 -0.78 16.75 1.41
N TYR A 103 0.53 16.82 1.16
CA TYR A 103 1.41 15.67 1.09
C TYR A 103 2.77 15.99 1.69
N GLU A 104 3.48 14.94 2.08
CA GLU A 104 4.87 14.96 2.49
C GLU A 104 5.76 14.43 1.36
N THR A 105 6.95 14.99 1.20
CA THR A 105 7.95 14.53 0.24
C THR A 105 9.09 13.82 0.97
N PHE A 106 9.48 12.66 0.46
CA PHE A 106 10.59 11.85 0.93
C PHE A 106 11.53 11.63 -0.25
N ASN A 107 12.76 12.10 -0.10
CA ASN A 107 13.81 11.76 -1.04
C ASN A 107 14.41 10.45 -0.59
N THR A 108 14.37 9.45 -1.47
CA THR A 108 15.18 8.26 -1.27
C THR A 108 16.66 8.67 -1.31
N ASN A 109 17.53 8.05 -0.50
CA ASN A 109 18.97 8.35 -0.53
C ASN A 109 19.46 8.42 -1.98
N ASP A 110 20.22 9.46 -2.34
CA ASP A 110 20.58 9.95 -3.70
C ASP A 110 20.87 8.89 -4.80
N SER A 111 21.11 7.64 -4.44
CA SER A 111 21.41 6.50 -5.31
C SER A 111 20.22 5.85 -6.04
N SER A 112 18.96 6.01 -5.61
CA SER A 112 17.81 5.34 -6.26
C SER A 112 17.14 6.17 -7.35
N GLY A 113 17.37 7.49 -7.39
CA GLY A 113 16.75 8.38 -8.36
C GLY A 113 15.22 8.42 -8.26
N TYR A 114 14.64 8.19 -7.07
CA TYR A 114 13.18 8.18 -6.87
C TYR A 114 12.73 9.29 -5.91
N GLU A 115 11.67 9.99 -6.31
CA GLU A 115 10.93 10.92 -5.47
C GLU A 115 9.64 10.27 -4.95
N ILE A 116 9.47 10.24 -3.63
CA ILE A 116 8.31 9.64 -2.96
C ILE A 116 7.47 10.77 -2.37
N TYR A 117 6.19 10.76 -2.68
CA TYR A 117 5.21 11.69 -2.10
C TYR A 117 4.12 10.88 -1.39
N ILE A 118 3.75 11.26 -0.17
CA ILE A 118 2.73 10.56 0.62
C ILE A 118 1.70 11.54 1.15
N GLY A 119 0.43 11.25 0.91
CA GLY A 119 -0.72 12.01 1.39
C GLY A 119 -1.64 11.12 2.20
N TYR A 120 -2.37 11.74 3.12
CA TYR A 120 -3.22 11.03 4.07
C TYR A 120 -4.60 11.65 4.09
N VAL A 121 -5.62 10.84 4.33
CA VAL A 121 -6.98 11.33 4.55
C VAL A 121 -7.78 10.38 5.43
N HIS A 122 -8.64 10.94 6.26
CA HIS A 122 -9.73 10.19 6.87
C HIS A 122 -11.01 10.47 6.10
N ASN A 123 -11.49 9.46 5.37
CA ASN A 123 -12.75 9.49 4.67
C ASN A 123 -13.87 9.11 5.63
N ASP A 124 -14.88 9.97 5.73
CA ASP A 124 -16.08 9.77 6.53
C ASP A 124 -17.32 10.14 5.72
N PHE A 125 -18.50 9.93 6.28
CA PHE A 125 -19.76 10.32 5.68
C PHE A 125 -20.48 11.35 6.54
N ASP A 126 -21.03 12.39 5.90
CA ASP A 126 -21.92 13.32 6.59
C ASP A 126 -23.30 12.69 6.85
N GLU A 127 -24.19 13.46 7.48
CA GLU A 127 -25.58 13.04 7.78
C GLU A 127 -26.40 12.66 6.54
N ASN A 128 -25.96 13.07 5.34
CA ASN A 128 -26.60 12.80 4.06
C ASN A 128 -25.89 11.69 3.27
N ALA A 129 -25.01 10.92 3.93
CA ALA A 129 -24.19 9.89 3.33
C ALA A 129 -23.28 10.40 2.19
N LYS A 130 -22.87 11.68 2.24
CA LYS A 130 -21.86 12.23 1.32
C LYS A 130 -20.48 12.01 1.90
N LEU A 131 -19.55 11.59 1.05
CA LEU A 131 -18.15 11.45 1.40
C LEU A 131 -17.57 12.83 1.79
N ILE A 132 -16.97 12.90 2.97
CA ILE A 132 -16.25 14.06 3.48
C ILE A 132 -14.82 13.65 3.87
N MET A 133 -13.88 14.56 3.68
CA MET A 133 -12.49 14.37 4.09
C MET A 133 -12.26 15.07 5.43
N ARG A 134 -11.68 14.35 6.39
CA ARG A 134 -11.30 14.85 7.71
C ARG A 134 -9.80 14.76 7.92
N ASP A 135 -9.33 15.52 8.90
CA ASP A 135 -7.93 15.56 9.32
C ASP A 135 -7.46 14.18 9.82
N PRO A 136 -6.54 13.51 9.11
CA PRO A 136 -6.05 12.19 9.50
C PRO A 136 -5.21 12.22 10.78
N ALA A 137 -4.65 13.36 11.19
CA ALA A 137 -3.94 13.47 12.47
C ALA A 137 -4.89 13.36 13.67
N LYS A 138 -6.16 13.73 13.49
CA LYS A 138 -7.18 13.67 14.54
C LYS A 138 -7.93 12.34 14.58
N TYR A 139 -8.24 11.77 13.41
CA TYR A 139 -9.12 10.60 13.31
C TYR A 139 -8.42 9.32 12.87
N GLY A 140 -7.11 9.37 12.61
CA GLY A 140 -6.36 8.30 11.95
C GLY A 140 -6.67 8.24 10.45
N PRO A 141 -5.71 7.90 9.58
CA PRO A 141 -5.99 7.80 8.15
C PRO A 141 -6.85 6.58 7.84
N SER A 142 -7.91 6.76 7.04
CA SER A 142 -8.62 5.65 6.43
C SER A 142 -8.01 5.30 5.07
N LEU A 143 -7.35 6.27 4.42
CA LEU A 143 -6.67 6.11 3.14
C LEU A 143 -5.30 6.80 3.21
N VAL A 144 -4.27 6.05 2.83
CA VAL A 144 -2.94 6.58 2.52
C VAL A 144 -2.74 6.48 1.02
N VAL A 145 -2.37 7.59 0.39
CA VAL A 145 -2.00 7.63 -1.02
C VAL A 145 -0.53 7.95 -1.17
N CYS A 146 0.15 7.24 -2.04
CA CYS A 146 1.55 7.45 -2.33
C CYS A 146 1.75 7.56 -3.84
N MET A 147 2.62 8.48 -4.26
CA MET A 147 3.14 8.55 -5.61
C MET A 147 4.65 8.39 -5.54
N ILE A 148 5.18 7.45 -6.32
CA ILE A 148 6.61 7.25 -6.51
C ILE A 148 6.91 7.60 -7.95
N LYS A 149 7.77 8.60 -8.14
CA LYS A 149 8.25 9.01 -9.46
C LYS A 149 9.69 8.56 -9.62
N ASN A 150 9.98 7.95 -10.76
CA ASN A 150 11.36 7.84 -11.20
C ASN A 150 11.81 9.22 -11.69
N SER A 151 12.99 9.69 -11.26
CA SER A 151 13.55 10.97 -11.70
C SER A 151 14.30 10.83 -13.03
N ASP A 152 14.76 9.61 -13.35
CA ASP A 152 15.48 9.29 -14.58
C ASP A 152 14.54 8.87 -15.72
N THR A 153 13.36 8.33 -15.38
CA THR A 153 12.33 7.92 -16.34
C THR A 153 11.01 8.63 -16.02
N SER A 154 10.12 8.83 -16.99
CA SER A 154 8.77 9.37 -16.71
C SER A 154 7.83 8.36 -16.02
N GLU A 155 8.37 7.26 -15.47
CA GLU A 155 7.59 6.22 -14.83
C GLU A 155 7.09 6.68 -13.47
N THR A 156 5.82 6.37 -13.22
CA THR A 156 5.15 6.68 -11.97
C THR A 156 4.38 5.47 -11.46
N LEU A 157 4.53 5.18 -10.17
CA LEU A 157 3.72 4.19 -9.46
C LEU A 157 2.90 4.90 -8.39
N LYS A 158 1.58 4.69 -8.39
CA LYS A 158 0.67 5.27 -7.39
C LYS A 158 0.05 4.16 -6.57
N ILE A 159 0.15 4.26 -5.25
CA ILE A 159 -0.42 3.31 -4.30
C ILE A 159 -1.57 3.99 -3.57
N HIS A 160 -2.73 3.34 -3.53
CA HIS A 160 -3.82 3.67 -2.63
C HIS A 160 -3.91 2.52 -1.62
N SER A 161 -3.63 2.80 -0.35
CA SER A 161 -3.82 1.86 0.77
C SER A 161 -5.03 2.30 1.58
N LEU A 162 -6.15 1.63 1.36
CA LEU A 162 -7.36 1.83 2.14
C LEU A 162 -7.37 0.87 3.31
N THR A 163 -7.56 1.42 4.51
CA THR A 163 -7.74 0.64 5.72
C THR A 163 -9.20 0.23 5.85
N VAL A 164 -9.44 -1.07 5.98
CA VAL A 164 -10.77 -1.65 6.13
C VAL A 164 -10.88 -2.23 7.55
N CYS A 165 -11.75 -1.62 8.34
CA CYS A 165 -11.95 -2.03 9.72
C CYS A 165 -13.00 -3.14 9.80
N PRO A 166 -12.76 -4.18 10.62
CA PRO A 166 -13.71 -5.28 10.73
C PRO A 166 -15.07 -4.82 11.27
N GLU A 167 -16.13 -5.51 10.83
CA GLU A 167 -17.50 -5.22 11.24
C GLU A 167 -17.61 -5.18 12.78
N LYS A 168 -18.18 -4.09 13.31
CA LYS A 168 -18.37 -3.81 14.75
C LYS A 168 -17.14 -3.37 15.54
N SER A 169 -16.03 -3.03 14.88
CA SER A 169 -14.88 -2.39 15.53
C SER A 169 -14.68 -0.95 15.04
N SER A 170 -14.31 -0.06 15.96
CA SER A 170 -13.82 1.27 15.62
C SER A 170 -12.41 1.15 15.02
N CYS A 171 -12.09 1.97 14.02
CA CYS A 171 -10.72 2.12 13.52
C CYS A 171 -9.80 2.84 14.53
N GLU A 172 -10.15 2.90 15.82
CA GLU A 172 -9.42 3.63 16.87
C GLU A 172 -7.96 3.16 17.04
N LYS A 173 -7.58 2.03 16.42
CA LYS A 173 -6.21 1.50 16.42
C LYS A 173 -5.34 1.96 15.24
N VAL A 174 -5.88 2.69 14.27
CA VAL A 174 -5.13 3.12 13.08
C VAL A 174 -4.42 4.43 13.37
N SER A 175 -3.14 4.36 13.72
CA SER A 175 -2.34 5.55 13.97
C SER A 175 -1.76 6.09 12.65
N LEU A 176 -1.70 7.42 12.52
CA LEU A 176 -1.07 8.07 11.38
C LEU A 176 0.39 7.63 11.21
N GLN A 177 1.12 7.51 12.32
CA GLN A 177 2.52 7.11 12.30
C GLN A 177 2.72 5.68 11.79
N SER A 178 1.89 4.74 12.23
CA SER A 178 1.99 3.33 11.80
C SER A 178 1.66 3.17 10.32
N GLU A 179 0.63 3.85 9.81
CA GLU A 179 0.28 3.79 8.39
C GLU A 179 1.32 4.50 7.51
N LYS A 180 1.92 5.58 8.02
CA LYS A 180 3.07 6.25 7.39
C LYS A 180 4.26 5.32 7.26
N GLU A 181 4.68 4.67 8.35
CA GLU A 181 5.81 3.73 8.36
C GLU A 181 5.55 2.55 7.42
N PHE A 182 4.34 1.99 7.45
CA PHE A 182 3.94 0.91 6.55
C PHE A 182 4.04 1.32 5.08
N MET A 183 3.44 2.45 4.71
CA MET A 183 3.49 2.94 3.32
C MET A 183 4.90 3.29 2.89
N LEU A 184 5.68 3.95 3.74
CA LEU A 184 7.05 4.33 3.43
C LEU A 184 7.93 3.10 3.22
N ARG A 185 7.79 2.05 4.06
CA ARG A 185 8.51 0.78 3.90
C ARG A 185 8.24 0.12 2.55
N MET A 186 6.98 0.13 2.10
CA MET A 186 6.62 -0.35 0.76
C MET A 186 7.20 0.55 -0.33
N ALA A 187 7.03 1.87 -0.22
CA ALA A 187 7.43 2.83 -1.25
C ALA A 187 8.95 2.89 -1.46
N GLU A 188 9.74 2.92 -0.39
CA GLU A 188 11.22 2.93 -0.44
C GLU A 188 11.81 1.66 -1.06
N SER A 189 11.07 0.56 -0.99
CA SER A 189 11.50 -0.72 -1.55
C SER A 189 11.17 -0.93 -3.02
N ILE A 190 10.44 0.01 -3.62
CA ILE A 190 10.04 -0.10 -5.02
C ILE A 190 11.28 -0.10 -5.90
N LYS A 191 11.26 -0.98 -6.89
CA LYS A 191 12.19 -0.96 -8.01
C LYS A 191 11.39 -1.11 -9.29
N PHE A 192 11.57 -0.17 -10.20
CA PHE A 192 11.12 -0.31 -11.58
C PHE A 192 12.04 -1.32 -12.28
N LYS A 193 11.46 -2.29 -12.98
CA LYS A 193 12.21 -3.30 -13.75
C LYS A 193 12.45 -2.75 -15.15
N GLU A 194 13.72 -2.75 -15.55
CA GLU A 194 14.16 -2.51 -16.94
C GLU A 194 13.59 -3.54 -17.92
#